data_AF-A0A355X6P6-F1
#
_entry.id   AF-A0A355X6P6-F1
#
_cell.length_a   1.000
_cell.length_b   1.000
_cell.length_c   1.000
_cell.angle_alpha   90.00
_cell.angle_beta   90.00
_cell.angle_gamma   90.00
#
_symmetry.space_group_name_H-M   'P 1'
#
loop_
_entity.id
_entity.type
_entity.pdbx_description
1 polymer ?
#
loop_
_entity_poly.entity_id
_entity_poly.type
_entity_poly.pdbx_seq_one_letter_code
_entity_poly.pdbx_strand_id
1 'polypeptide(L)'
;MQIKEKLKIKNSYKHIIRNIAGRGVWFILSFVLSFSSVVGGSCPFAISLITVSSKKNFLFSAIGAGIGYIVFCDSDDAIRYFSAVIISALGTLAINLFNSRKEIYLPMLVSFLSVMSTGIVMNIKNSDVADAYALTVGESILALGASFFFFRAAHCNLKRLKYKALPITDTTCLIVSAAVVLAGLSFLEIKGVSPARIAAVLVILIAIRFGSQTWGLIIALCLGFALGISRENSMFLLGAYAFSALVSSLFTSISSLGIGISFSLSMVFFSVAANMGSFSICCVIESVIGGIIMVILPEVITDKISDFFESGADIAPDGSLRQSLVVRLRFASSALAQVSESVRDVREKINELGRIEPMESELRMVAADQFFSISDMLGDLAFEFDDAEIFDFKSAGKIRRMLGEYDIYPENISVIVDKFDRMRIEILASSKTNGLDSPKI
;
A
#
# COMPACT_ATOMS: atom_id res chain seq x y z
N MET A 1 31.24 -34.74 11.28
CA MET A 1 29.86 -34.95 11.76
C MET A 1 29.40 -33.87 12.76
N GLN A 2 30.23 -33.51 13.76
CA GLN A 2 29.90 -32.53 14.81
C GLN A 2 29.64 -31.07 14.36
N ILE A 3 30.19 -30.62 13.22
CA ILE A 3 29.97 -29.24 12.72
C ILE A 3 28.55 -29.07 12.11
N LYS A 4 28.02 -30.10 11.44
CA LYS A 4 26.65 -30.08 10.90
C LYS A 4 25.59 -30.13 12.01
N GLU A 5 25.86 -30.79 13.13
CA GLU A 5 24.97 -30.77 14.31
C GLU A 5 24.98 -29.41 15.02
N LYS A 6 26.14 -28.78 15.23
CA LYS A 6 26.21 -27.42 15.81
C LYS A 6 25.48 -26.38 14.96
N LEU A 7 25.56 -26.48 13.62
CA LEU A 7 24.79 -25.63 12.69
C LEU A 7 23.27 -25.90 12.73
N LYS A 8 22.84 -27.17 12.84
CA LYS A 8 21.42 -27.54 13.04
C LYS A 8 20.87 -27.00 14.36
N ILE A 9 21.63 -27.06 15.44
CA ILE A 9 21.23 -26.56 16.76
C ILE A 9 21.12 -25.02 16.75
N LYS A 10 22.09 -24.31 16.13
CA LYS A 10 22.06 -22.84 16.00
C LYS A 10 20.88 -22.36 15.14
N ASN A 11 20.54 -23.07 14.07
CA ASN A 11 19.35 -22.76 13.26
C ASN A 11 18.04 -23.09 14.00
N SER A 12 18.01 -24.16 14.80
CA SER A 12 16.85 -24.52 15.64
C SER A 12 16.56 -23.44 16.70
N TYR A 13 17.60 -22.96 17.42
CA TYR A 13 17.47 -21.85 18.36
C TYR A 13 16.96 -20.57 17.69
N LYS A 14 17.48 -20.23 16.51
CA LYS A 14 17.00 -19.07 15.73
C LYS A 14 15.54 -19.20 15.32
N HIS A 15 15.07 -20.41 15.01
CA HIS A 15 13.65 -20.68 14.72
C HIS A 15 12.76 -20.61 15.96
N ILE A 16 13.23 -21.10 17.11
CA ILE A 16 12.51 -21.03 18.38
C ILE A 16 12.40 -19.57 18.85
N ILE A 17 13.49 -18.81 18.83
CA ILE A 17 13.51 -17.38 19.17
C ILE A 17 12.59 -16.60 18.23
N ARG A 18 12.62 -16.88 16.92
CA ARG A 18 11.71 -16.23 15.96
C ARG A 18 10.23 -16.55 16.21
N ASN A 19 9.92 -17.77 16.65
CA ASN A 19 8.55 -18.17 16.97
C ASN A 19 8.07 -17.56 18.29
N ILE A 20 8.95 -17.46 19.31
CA ILE A 20 8.65 -16.80 20.58
C ILE A 20 8.48 -15.29 20.36
N ALA A 21 9.39 -14.66 19.61
CA ALA A 21 9.26 -13.25 19.22
C ALA A 21 7.96 -13.00 18.44
N GLY A 22 7.63 -13.89 17.50
CA GLY A 22 6.37 -13.82 16.76
C GLY A 22 5.15 -13.85 17.69
N ARG A 23 5.13 -14.73 18.70
CA ARG A 23 4.05 -14.80 19.71
C ARG A 23 4.01 -13.57 20.61
N GLY A 24 5.16 -13.05 21.02
CA GLY A 24 5.28 -11.83 21.81
C GLY A 24 4.70 -10.62 21.09
N VAL A 25 4.89 -10.52 19.77
CA VAL A 25 4.27 -9.45 18.96
C VAL A 25 2.75 -9.50 19.02
N TRP A 26 2.13 -10.68 18.88
CA TRP A 26 0.66 -10.81 18.98
C TRP A 26 0.15 -10.46 20.37
N PHE A 27 0.89 -10.81 21.44
CA PHE A 27 0.56 -10.41 22.80
C PHE A 27 0.56 -8.88 22.97
N ILE A 28 1.64 -8.22 22.54
CA ILE A 28 1.80 -6.75 22.65
C ILE A 28 0.73 -6.04 21.81
N LEU A 29 0.49 -6.51 20.58
CA LEU A 29 -0.51 -5.90 19.70
C LEU A 29 -1.91 -5.97 20.31
N SER A 30 -2.26 -7.12 20.89
CA SER A 30 -3.56 -7.29 21.55
C SER A 30 -3.69 -6.45 22.82
N PHE A 31 -2.60 -6.31 23.60
CA PHE A 31 -2.57 -5.47 24.79
C PHE A 31 -2.75 -3.98 24.43
N VAL A 32 -2.05 -3.48 23.39
CA VAL A 32 -2.18 -2.09 22.94
C VAL A 32 -3.58 -1.80 22.41
N LEU A 33 -4.20 -2.76 21.70
CA LEU A 33 -5.57 -2.59 21.19
C LEU A 33 -6.63 -2.55 22.29
N SER A 34 -6.39 -3.17 23.45
CA SER A 34 -7.29 -3.07 24.61
C SER A 34 -7.35 -1.65 25.18
N PHE A 35 -6.34 -0.83 24.92
CA PHE A 35 -6.30 0.57 25.33
C PHE A 35 -7.04 1.50 24.37
N SER A 36 -7.39 1.02 23.17
CA SER A 36 -8.07 1.81 22.15
C SER A 36 -9.57 1.94 22.46
N SER A 37 -9.93 2.91 23.30
CA SER A 37 -11.33 3.27 23.55
C SER A 37 -11.93 4.03 22.38
N VAL A 38 -13.12 3.65 21.96
CA VAL A 38 -13.97 4.29 20.96
C VAL A 38 -15.00 5.18 21.66
N VAL A 39 -15.65 6.08 20.93
CA VAL A 39 -16.83 6.86 21.35
C VAL A 39 -17.74 6.03 22.26
N GLY A 40 -17.99 6.53 23.48
CA GLY A 40 -18.78 5.85 24.50
C GLY A 40 -18.00 4.93 25.45
N GLY A 41 -16.65 4.96 25.44
CA GLY A 41 -15.82 4.16 26.36
C GLY A 41 -15.54 2.73 25.89
N SER A 42 -15.96 2.39 24.66
CA SER A 42 -15.99 1.02 24.18
C SER A 42 -14.68 0.57 23.53
N CYS A 43 -14.15 -0.62 23.85
CA CYS A 43 -12.87 -1.12 23.35
C CYS A 43 -13.00 -2.43 22.52
N PRO A 44 -13.58 -2.41 21.29
CA PRO A 44 -13.85 -3.63 20.52
C PRO A 44 -12.64 -4.25 19.79
N PHE A 45 -11.55 -3.50 19.61
CA PHE A 45 -10.50 -3.87 18.67
C PHE A 45 -9.66 -5.09 19.12
N ALA A 46 -9.37 -5.25 20.40
CA ALA A 46 -8.57 -6.39 20.86
C ALA A 46 -9.31 -7.73 20.66
N ILE A 47 -10.64 -7.73 20.86
CA ILE A 47 -11.49 -8.90 20.59
C ILE A 47 -11.42 -9.32 19.12
N SER A 48 -11.48 -8.35 18.21
CA SER A 48 -11.36 -8.62 16.76
C SER A 48 -9.98 -9.15 16.35
N LEU A 49 -8.91 -8.83 17.10
CA LEU A 49 -7.57 -9.39 16.85
C LEU A 49 -7.48 -10.87 17.29
N ILE A 50 -8.13 -11.23 18.40
CA ILE A 50 -8.16 -12.61 18.91
C ILE A 50 -8.72 -13.56 17.86
N THR A 51 -9.85 -13.20 17.24
CA THR A 51 -10.54 -14.05 16.25
C THR A 51 -9.71 -14.30 14.98
N VAL A 52 -8.85 -13.35 14.62
CA VAL A 52 -8.01 -13.43 13.42
C VAL A 52 -6.70 -14.19 13.67
N SER A 53 -6.13 -14.08 14.87
CA SER A 53 -4.81 -14.61 15.22
C SER A 53 -4.59 -16.09 14.84
N SER A 54 -3.36 -16.46 14.45
CA SER A 54 -3.04 -17.80 13.91
C SER A 54 -3.23 -18.95 14.91
N LYS A 55 -3.34 -20.20 14.40
CA LYS A 55 -3.64 -21.43 15.17
C LYS A 55 -2.83 -21.61 16.47
N LYS A 56 -1.59 -21.11 16.55
CA LYS A 56 -0.72 -21.23 17.73
C LYS A 56 -0.58 -19.95 18.56
N ASN A 57 -1.13 -18.83 18.08
CA ASN A 57 -0.92 -17.51 18.65
C ASN A 57 -2.17 -16.92 19.32
N PHE A 58 -3.35 -17.51 19.12
CA PHE A 58 -4.60 -16.98 19.68
C PHE A 58 -4.63 -16.94 21.21
N LEU A 59 -4.03 -17.91 21.89
CA LEU A 59 -3.90 -17.90 23.34
C LEU A 59 -3.06 -16.70 23.83
N PHE A 60 -1.98 -16.37 23.12
CA PHE A 60 -1.15 -15.22 23.47
C PHE A 60 -1.88 -13.89 23.24
N SER A 61 -2.68 -13.80 22.18
CA SER A 61 -3.55 -12.64 21.95
C SER A 61 -4.61 -12.53 23.05
N ALA A 62 -5.27 -13.62 23.41
CA ALA A 62 -6.32 -13.63 24.45
C ALA A 62 -5.78 -13.23 25.82
N ILE A 63 -4.60 -13.73 26.22
CA ILE A 63 -3.96 -13.32 27.47
C ILE A 63 -3.56 -11.84 27.43
N GLY A 64 -3.02 -11.36 26.30
CA GLY A 64 -2.66 -9.94 26.12
C GLY A 64 -3.88 -9.01 26.23
N ALA A 65 -4.98 -9.37 25.58
CA ALA A 65 -6.23 -8.63 25.67
C ALA A 65 -6.84 -8.68 27.09
N GLY A 66 -6.85 -9.86 27.72
CA GLY A 66 -7.40 -10.03 29.06
C GLY A 66 -6.69 -9.19 30.11
N ILE A 67 -5.35 -9.19 30.09
CA ILE A 67 -4.55 -8.31 30.96
C ILE A 67 -4.78 -6.84 30.60
N GLY A 68 -4.83 -6.50 29.30
CA GLY A 68 -5.08 -5.14 28.84
C GLY A 68 -6.41 -4.59 29.35
N TYR A 69 -7.50 -5.33 29.20
CA TYR A 69 -8.82 -4.90 29.65
C TYR A 69 -8.93 -4.74 31.17
N ILE A 70 -8.23 -5.57 31.95
CA ILE A 70 -8.20 -5.42 33.42
C ILE A 70 -7.41 -4.17 33.83
N VAL A 71 -6.36 -3.80 33.10
CA VAL A 71 -5.51 -2.66 33.43
C VAL A 71 -6.11 -1.33 32.97
N PHE A 72 -6.81 -1.31 31.82
CA PHE A 72 -7.21 -0.07 31.17
C PHE A 72 -8.70 0.28 31.29
N CYS A 73 -9.58 -0.68 31.58
CA CYS A 73 -11.02 -0.43 31.70
C CYS A 73 -11.46 -0.32 33.17
N ASP A 74 -12.54 0.43 33.40
CA ASP A 74 -13.22 0.47 34.69
C ASP A 74 -13.83 -0.89 35.05
N SER A 75 -14.10 -1.12 36.34
CA SER A 75 -14.40 -2.46 36.88
C SER A 75 -15.59 -3.16 36.19
N ASP A 76 -16.65 -2.43 35.86
CA ASP A 76 -17.84 -2.99 35.20
C ASP A 76 -17.59 -3.31 33.72
N ASP A 77 -16.92 -2.42 32.99
CA ASP A 77 -16.55 -2.65 31.58
C ASP A 77 -15.46 -3.71 31.43
N ALA A 78 -14.53 -3.80 32.39
CA ALA A 78 -13.49 -4.82 32.41
C ALA A 78 -14.09 -6.22 32.48
N ILE A 79 -15.14 -6.43 33.28
CA ILE A 79 -15.84 -7.73 33.37
C ILE A 79 -16.52 -8.05 32.04
N ARG A 80 -17.19 -7.06 31.42
CA ARG A 80 -17.82 -7.21 30.10
C ARG A 80 -16.79 -7.65 29.06
N TYR A 81 -15.69 -6.92 28.91
CA TYR A 81 -14.65 -7.23 27.93
C TYR A 81 -13.90 -8.52 28.22
N PHE A 82 -13.66 -8.84 29.48
CA PHE A 82 -13.05 -10.12 29.86
C PHE A 82 -13.94 -11.31 29.46
N SER A 83 -15.26 -11.21 29.67
CA SER A 83 -16.20 -12.23 29.21
C SER A 83 -16.21 -12.37 27.67
N ALA A 84 -16.11 -11.25 26.94
CA ALA A 84 -16.01 -11.25 25.48
C ALA A 84 -14.71 -11.88 24.97
N VAL A 85 -13.60 -11.72 25.70
CA VAL A 85 -12.32 -12.41 25.42
C VAL A 85 -12.48 -13.92 25.54
N ILE A 86 -13.19 -14.42 26.56
CA ILE A 86 -13.44 -15.86 26.73
C ILE A 86 -14.29 -16.40 25.56
N ILE A 87 -15.39 -15.71 25.23
CA ILE A 87 -16.30 -16.11 24.15
C ILE A 87 -15.56 -16.12 22.80
N SER A 88 -14.79 -15.07 22.50
CA SER A 88 -14.01 -14.97 21.26
C SER A 88 -12.88 -16.01 21.19
N ALA A 89 -12.22 -16.33 22.31
CA ALA A 89 -11.20 -17.39 22.37
C ALA A 89 -11.83 -18.78 22.12
N LEU A 90 -12.98 -19.07 22.72
CA LEU A 90 -13.73 -20.32 22.48
C LEU A 90 -14.21 -20.41 21.03
N GLY A 91 -14.77 -19.33 20.47
CA GLY A 91 -15.19 -19.28 19.07
C GLY A 91 -14.02 -19.49 18.10
N THR A 92 -12.85 -18.91 18.39
CA THR A 92 -11.63 -19.09 17.59
C THR A 92 -11.10 -20.52 17.68
N LEU A 93 -11.19 -21.14 18.86
CA LEU A 93 -10.85 -22.54 19.07
C LEU A 93 -11.78 -23.46 18.27
N ALA A 94 -13.08 -23.16 18.22
CA ALA A 94 -14.05 -23.90 17.42
C ALA A 94 -13.70 -23.82 15.92
N ILE A 95 -13.43 -22.62 15.39
CA ILE A 95 -12.99 -22.43 13.99
C ILE A 95 -11.71 -23.22 13.69
N ASN A 96 -10.78 -23.29 14.65
CA ASN A 96 -9.54 -24.05 14.49
C ASN A 96 -9.77 -25.56 14.43
N LEU A 97 -10.73 -26.10 15.19
CA LEU A 97 -11.12 -27.50 15.19
C LEU A 97 -11.78 -27.92 13.87
N PHE A 98 -12.69 -27.10 13.35
CA PHE A 98 -13.41 -27.40 12.10
C PHE A 98 -12.60 -27.12 10.82
N ASN A 99 -11.37 -26.58 10.95
CA ASN A 99 -10.43 -26.32 9.86
C ASN A 99 -10.95 -25.41 8.73
N SER A 100 -12.06 -24.69 8.94
CA SER A 100 -12.72 -23.78 7.97
C SER A 100 -12.10 -22.38 7.85
N ARG A 101 -10.81 -22.21 8.23
CA ARG A 101 -10.09 -20.91 8.25
C ARG A 101 -9.97 -20.22 6.88
N LYS A 102 -10.35 -20.87 5.78
CA LYS A 102 -10.34 -20.24 4.45
C LYS A 102 -11.43 -19.19 4.28
N GLU A 103 -12.48 -19.25 5.09
CA GLU A 103 -13.62 -18.34 4.97
C GLU A 103 -13.45 -17.12 5.87
N ILE A 104 -13.40 -15.94 5.24
CA ILE A 104 -13.26 -14.63 5.91
C ILE A 104 -14.43 -14.35 6.87
N TYR A 105 -15.61 -14.90 6.58
CA TYR A 105 -16.84 -14.62 7.31
C TYR A 105 -16.86 -15.19 8.74
N LEU A 106 -16.14 -16.29 9.00
CA LEU A 106 -16.20 -16.96 10.30
C LEU A 106 -15.59 -16.12 11.45
N PRO A 107 -14.34 -15.60 11.33
CA PRO A 107 -13.79 -14.69 12.35
C PRO A 107 -14.62 -13.42 12.58
N MET A 108 -15.24 -12.89 11.52
CA MET A 108 -16.09 -11.70 11.57
C MET A 108 -17.37 -11.93 12.38
N LEU A 109 -18.04 -13.07 12.16
CA LEU A 109 -19.25 -13.42 12.90
C LEU A 109 -18.96 -13.69 14.38
N VAL A 110 -17.83 -14.33 14.68
CA VAL A 110 -17.43 -14.57 16.08
C VAL A 110 -17.14 -13.27 16.82
N SER A 111 -16.44 -12.30 16.20
CA SER A 111 -16.19 -11.01 16.87
C SER A 111 -17.49 -10.24 17.10
N PHE A 112 -18.37 -10.18 16.09
CA PHE A 112 -19.70 -9.56 16.20
C PHE A 112 -20.55 -10.17 17.33
N LEU A 113 -20.72 -11.49 17.34
CA LEU A 113 -21.54 -12.17 18.34
C LEU A 113 -20.95 -12.07 19.74
N SER A 114 -19.62 -12.10 19.87
CA SER A 114 -18.97 -11.96 21.18
C SER A 114 -19.25 -10.59 21.81
N VAL A 115 -19.06 -9.50 21.06
CA VAL A 115 -19.29 -8.14 21.56
C VAL A 115 -20.79 -7.91 21.80
N MET A 116 -21.64 -8.30 20.85
CA MET A 116 -23.08 -8.06 20.94
C MET A 116 -23.71 -8.80 22.14
N SER A 117 -23.35 -10.07 22.34
CA SER A 117 -23.88 -10.85 23.47
C SER A 117 -23.47 -10.24 24.82
N THR A 118 -22.22 -9.83 24.97
CA THR A 118 -21.75 -9.21 26.22
C THR A 118 -22.31 -7.81 26.45
N GLY A 119 -22.55 -7.04 25.38
CA GLY A 119 -23.18 -5.72 25.45
C GLY A 119 -24.64 -5.80 25.90
N ILE A 120 -25.43 -6.71 25.29
CA ILE A 120 -26.84 -6.90 25.66
C ILE A 120 -26.98 -7.33 27.12
N VAL A 121 -26.15 -8.26 27.59
CA VAL A 121 -26.19 -8.73 28.99
C VAL A 121 -25.90 -7.59 29.95
N MET A 122 -24.94 -6.72 29.64
CA MET A 122 -24.60 -5.59 30.50
C MET A 122 -25.70 -4.52 30.52
N ASN A 123 -26.26 -4.18 29.36
CA ASN A 123 -27.35 -3.20 29.27
C ASN A 123 -28.61 -3.66 30.03
N ILE A 124 -28.89 -4.97 30.05
CA ILE A 124 -29.98 -5.55 30.86
C ILE A 124 -29.67 -5.43 32.36
N LYS A 125 -28.43 -5.76 32.78
CA LYS A 125 -28.00 -5.64 34.18
C LYS A 125 -28.15 -4.20 34.70
N ASN A 126 -27.76 -3.23 33.90
CA ASN A 126 -27.79 -1.82 34.26
C ASN A 126 -29.17 -1.17 34.09
N SER A 127 -30.12 -1.85 33.42
CA SER A 127 -31.42 -1.28 33.04
C SER A 127 -31.28 0.00 32.22
N ASP A 128 -30.36 -0.01 31.25
CA ASP A 128 -29.98 1.17 30.47
C ASP A 128 -31.03 1.59 29.43
N VAL A 129 -30.98 2.87 29.06
CA VAL A 129 -31.87 3.53 28.07
C VAL A 129 -31.55 3.06 26.64
N ALA A 130 -32.49 3.25 25.71
CA ALA A 130 -32.37 2.85 24.29
C ALA A 130 -31.05 3.30 23.60
N ASP A 131 -30.46 4.42 24.01
CA ASP A 131 -29.20 4.94 23.45
C ASP A 131 -28.01 4.00 23.70
N ALA A 132 -27.95 3.34 24.86
CA ALA A 132 -26.91 2.37 25.18
C ALA A 132 -26.98 1.12 24.28
N TYR A 133 -28.19 0.70 23.91
CA TYR A 133 -28.37 -0.38 22.94
C TYR A 133 -27.86 0.02 21.56
N ALA A 134 -28.12 1.26 21.11
CA ALA A 134 -27.59 1.75 19.84
C ALA A 134 -26.05 1.77 19.83
N LEU A 135 -25.42 2.18 20.93
CA LEU A 135 -23.95 2.14 21.09
C LEU A 135 -23.41 0.71 21.02
N THR A 136 -24.03 -0.26 21.70
CA THR A 136 -23.57 -1.68 21.63
C THR A 136 -23.69 -2.29 20.24
N VAL A 137 -24.72 -1.91 19.47
CA VAL A 137 -24.85 -2.34 18.06
C VAL A 137 -23.75 -1.71 17.21
N GLY A 138 -23.49 -0.41 17.39
CA GLY A 138 -22.39 0.28 16.72
C GLY A 138 -21.02 -0.35 17.02
N GLU A 139 -20.77 -0.68 18.29
CA GLU A 139 -19.54 -1.34 18.74
C GLU A 139 -19.38 -2.73 18.10
N SER A 140 -20.46 -3.50 18.02
CA SER A 140 -20.45 -4.83 17.41
C SER A 140 -20.14 -4.77 15.91
N ILE A 141 -20.68 -3.78 15.20
CA ILE A 141 -20.39 -3.53 13.78
C ILE A 141 -18.91 -3.12 13.60
N LEU A 142 -18.36 -2.30 14.50
CA LEU A 142 -16.94 -1.95 14.47
C LEU A 142 -16.05 -3.17 14.72
N ALA A 143 -16.42 -4.06 15.64
CA ALA A 143 -15.70 -5.31 15.88
C ALA A 143 -15.73 -6.26 14.67
N LEU A 144 -16.84 -6.29 13.94
CA LEU A 144 -17.00 -7.03 12.69
C LEU A 144 -16.07 -6.46 11.59
N GLY A 145 -16.09 -5.14 11.40
CA GLY A 145 -15.26 -4.45 10.41
C GLY A 145 -13.77 -4.55 10.72
N ALA A 146 -13.38 -4.38 11.99
CA ALA A 146 -11.99 -4.53 12.43
C ALA A 146 -11.47 -5.95 12.19
N SER A 147 -12.29 -6.98 12.44
CA SER A 147 -11.91 -8.37 12.17
C SER A 147 -11.65 -8.61 10.67
N PHE A 148 -12.43 -7.98 9.78
CA PHE A 148 -12.19 -8.06 8.33
C PHE A 148 -10.85 -7.46 7.94
N PHE A 149 -10.54 -6.25 8.42
CA PHE A 149 -9.28 -5.57 8.13
C PHE A 149 -8.08 -6.33 8.68
N PHE A 150 -8.16 -6.81 9.93
CA PHE A 150 -7.10 -7.62 10.53
C PHE A 150 -6.92 -8.96 9.82
N PHE A 151 -8.01 -9.62 9.37
CA PHE A 151 -7.91 -10.88 8.64
C PHE A 151 -7.15 -10.70 7.33
N ARG A 152 -7.51 -9.69 6.53
CA ARG A 152 -6.78 -9.38 5.30
C ARG A 152 -5.33 -9.00 5.58
N ALA A 153 -5.08 -8.14 6.58
CA ALA A 153 -3.72 -7.72 6.94
C ALA A 153 -2.84 -8.89 7.40
N ALA A 154 -3.38 -9.83 8.17
CA ALA A 154 -2.63 -11.00 8.68
C ALA A 154 -2.31 -12.03 7.60
N HIS A 155 -3.16 -12.16 6.59
CA HIS A 155 -2.98 -13.07 5.46
C HIS A 155 -2.18 -12.47 4.29
N CYS A 156 -1.85 -11.17 4.35
CA CYS A 156 -0.93 -10.54 3.38
C CYS A 156 0.47 -11.15 3.47
N ASN A 157 0.91 -11.84 2.41
CA ASN A 157 2.22 -12.49 2.38
C ASN A 157 3.35 -11.49 2.04
N LEU A 158 3.72 -10.69 3.03
CA LEU A 158 4.79 -9.68 2.96
C LEU A 158 6.19 -10.23 2.60
N LYS A 159 6.39 -11.56 2.64
CA LYS A 159 7.70 -12.20 2.40
C LYS A 159 8.01 -12.48 0.94
N ARG A 160 7.04 -12.41 0.03
CA ARG A 160 7.22 -12.70 -1.41
C ARG A 160 6.75 -11.59 -2.33
N LEU A 161 5.98 -10.63 -1.81
CA LEU A 161 5.48 -9.49 -2.57
C LEU A 161 6.36 -8.27 -2.28
N LYS A 162 6.86 -7.61 -3.33
CA LYS A 162 7.19 -6.19 -3.21
C LYS A 162 5.89 -5.46 -2.79
N TYR A 163 5.94 -4.59 -1.79
CA TYR A 163 4.77 -3.89 -1.22
C TYR A 163 3.85 -3.23 -2.28
N LYS A 164 4.41 -2.82 -3.43
CA LYS A 164 3.70 -2.16 -4.53
C LYS A 164 2.90 -3.11 -5.44
N ALA A 165 3.12 -4.42 -5.37
CA ALA A 165 2.38 -5.43 -6.14
C ALA A 165 1.09 -5.92 -5.44
N LEU A 166 0.87 -5.50 -4.18
CA LEU A 166 -0.39 -5.81 -3.50
C LEU A 166 -1.55 -5.01 -4.13
N PRO A 167 -2.76 -5.59 -4.20
CA PRO A 167 -3.92 -4.85 -4.63
C PRO A 167 -4.19 -3.66 -3.69
N ILE A 168 -4.74 -2.59 -4.25
CA ILE A 168 -5.07 -1.35 -3.51
C ILE A 168 -5.98 -1.66 -2.31
N THR A 169 -6.84 -2.68 -2.42
CA THR A 169 -7.72 -3.11 -1.32
C THR A 169 -6.97 -3.72 -0.14
N ASP A 170 -5.86 -4.43 -0.37
CA ASP A 170 -5.16 -5.12 0.72
C ASP A 170 -4.16 -4.19 1.41
N THR A 171 -3.59 -3.27 0.64
CA THR A 171 -2.76 -2.19 1.16
C THR A 171 -3.58 -1.20 2.00
N THR A 172 -4.81 -0.85 1.60
CA THR A 172 -5.70 -0.04 2.44
C THR A 172 -6.07 -0.78 3.73
N CYS A 173 -6.37 -2.08 3.68
CA CYS A 173 -6.61 -2.89 4.89
C CYS A 173 -5.39 -2.91 5.83
N LEU A 174 -4.18 -3.01 5.27
CA LEU A 174 -2.94 -2.95 6.04
C LEU A 174 -2.74 -1.57 6.69
N ILE A 175 -3.02 -0.49 5.96
CA ILE A 175 -2.95 0.88 6.49
C ILE A 175 -3.99 1.09 7.60
N VAL A 176 -5.23 0.65 7.41
CA VAL A 176 -6.29 0.75 8.43
C VAL A 176 -5.90 -0.02 9.69
N SER A 177 -5.41 -1.26 9.54
CA SER A 177 -4.98 -2.04 10.72
C SER A 177 -3.80 -1.41 11.46
N ALA A 178 -2.83 -0.83 10.74
CA ALA A 178 -1.74 -0.07 11.34
C ALA A 178 -2.24 1.21 12.03
N ALA A 179 -3.20 1.91 11.43
CA ALA A 179 -3.81 3.11 11.99
C ALA A 179 -4.56 2.82 13.29
N VAL A 180 -5.30 1.71 13.38
CA VAL A 180 -5.99 1.28 14.61
C VAL A 180 -4.99 0.94 15.72
N VAL A 181 -3.85 0.31 15.39
CA VAL A 181 -2.79 0.06 16.38
C VAL A 181 -2.16 1.37 16.87
N LEU A 182 -1.90 2.33 15.97
CA LEU A 182 -1.44 3.67 16.33
C LEU A 182 -2.47 4.42 17.19
N ALA A 183 -3.76 4.22 16.94
CA ALA A 183 -4.82 4.80 17.75
C ALA A 183 -4.79 4.29 19.19
N GLY A 184 -4.51 2.99 19.41
CA GLY A 184 -4.27 2.46 20.76
C GLY A 184 -3.10 3.12 21.49
N LEU A 185 -2.06 3.56 20.78
CA LEU A 185 -0.93 4.30 21.36
C LEU A 185 -1.23 5.78 21.62
N SER A 186 -2.32 6.32 21.08
CA SER A 186 -2.62 7.75 21.13
C SER A 186 -3.01 8.26 22.52
N PHE A 187 -3.42 7.37 23.41
CA PHE A 187 -3.78 7.67 24.80
C PHE A 187 -2.57 7.93 25.71
N LEU A 188 -1.33 7.69 25.26
CA LEU A 188 -0.11 8.07 25.98
C LEU A 188 0.16 9.58 25.78
N GLU A 189 -0.43 10.43 26.62
CA GLU A 189 -0.24 11.89 26.53
C GLU A 189 0.86 12.38 27.50
N ILE A 190 1.89 13.04 26.96
CA ILE A 190 2.89 13.76 27.77
C ILE A 190 2.54 15.23 27.69
N LYS A 191 2.03 15.81 28.80
CA LYS A 191 1.59 17.21 28.88
C LYS A 191 0.56 17.61 27.80
N GLY A 192 -0.35 16.69 27.44
CA GLY A 192 -1.40 16.92 26.43
C GLY A 192 -0.99 16.72 24.97
N VAL A 193 0.29 16.44 24.70
CA VAL A 193 0.80 16.12 23.37
C VAL A 193 0.95 14.60 23.23
N SER A 194 0.36 14.03 22.18
CA SER A 194 0.39 12.61 21.87
C SER A 194 1.45 12.29 20.80
N PRO A 195 2.47 11.46 21.10
CA PRO A 195 3.49 11.08 20.13
C PRO A 195 2.91 10.26 18.96
N ALA A 196 1.79 9.56 19.17
CA ALA A 196 1.13 8.79 18.11
C ALA A 196 0.56 9.71 17.02
N ARG A 197 0.03 10.88 17.39
CA ARG A 197 -0.50 11.87 16.43
C ARG A 197 0.62 12.54 15.64
N ILE A 198 1.74 12.84 16.30
CA ILE A 198 2.94 13.33 15.61
C ILE A 198 3.41 12.30 14.57
N ALA A 199 3.48 11.02 14.95
CA ALA A 199 3.84 9.94 14.03
C ALA A 199 2.84 9.82 12.88
N ALA A 200 1.54 9.95 13.14
CA ALA A 200 0.50 9.93 12.11
C ALA A 200 0.66 11.07 11.09
N VAL A 201 0.86 12.30 11.56
CA VAL A 201 1.12 13.46 10.67
C VAL A 201 2.38 13.23 9.83
N LEU A 202 3.44 12.69 10.44
CA LEU A 202 4.70 12.40 9.73
C LEU A 202 4.47 11.35 8.62
N VAL A 203 3.72 10.28 8.89
CA VAL A 203 3.37 9.25 7.90
C VAL A 203 2.53 9.84 6.75
N ILE A 204 1.59 10.76 7.05
CA ILE A 204 0.80 11.46 6.04
C ILE A 204 1.69 12.34 5.15
N LEU A 205 2.59 13.13 5.76
CA LEU A 205 3.48 14.03 5.01
C LEU A 205 4.48 13.26 4.14
N ILE A 206 5.03 12.14 4.64
CA ILE A 206 5.88 11.24 3.85
C ILE A 206 5.10 10.68 2.66
N ALA A 207 3.86 10.23 2.88
CA ALA A 207 3.03 9.68 1.82
C ALA A 207 2.66 10.71 0.74
N ILE A 208 2.45 11.97 1.10
CA ILE A 208 2.18 13.06 0.15
C ILE A 208 3.45 13.42 -0.64
N ARG A 209 4.62 13.39 0.01
CA ARG A 209 5.91 13.77 -0.60
C ARG A 209 6.44 12.75 -1.59
N PHE A 210 6.50 11.47 -1.16
CA PHE A 210 7.17 10.40 -1.91
C PHE A 210 6.18 9.45 -2.58
N GLY A 211 4.93 9.44 -2.12
CA GLY A 211 3.86 8.67 -2.73
C GLY A 211 3.10 9.44 -3.81
N SER A 212 2.00 8.84 -4.27
CA SER A 212 1.01 9.54 -5.07
C SER A 212 0.09 10.36 -4.16
N GLN A 213 -0.49 11.45 -4.70
CA GLN A 213 -1.55 12.21 -4.06
C GLN A 213 -2.69 11.31 -3.52
N THR A 214 -3.01 10.24 -4.25
CA THR A 214 -4.02 9.24 -3.84
C THR A 214 -3.65 8.50 -2.56
N TRP A 215 -2.38 8.11 -2.40
CA TRP A 215 -1.89 7.43 -1.19
C TRP A 215 -1.87 8.36 0.02
N GLY A 216 -1.45 9.61 -0.16
CA GLY A 216 -1.48 10.63 0.89
C GLY A 216 -2.90 10.81 1.44
N LEU A 217 -3.90 10.89 0.55
CA LEU A 217 -5.30 11.07 0.94
C LEU A 217 -5.91 9.82 1.60
N ILE A 218 -5.61 8.63 1.08
CA ILE A 218 -6.03 7.35 1.70
C ILE A 218 -5.48 7.25 3.13
N ILE A 219 -4.17 7.47 3.31
CA ILE A 219 -3.51 7.37 4.61
C ILE A 219 -4.04 8.42 5.58
N ALA A 220 -4.28 9.65 5.12
CA ALA A 220 -4.87 10.71 5.93
C ALA A 220 -6.30 10.39 6.38
N LEU A 221 -7.14 9.83 5.51
CA LEU A 221 -8.50 9.40 5.88
C LEU A 221 -8.46 8.23 6.88
N CYS A 222 -7.61 7.22 6.65
CA CYS A 222 -7.51 6.08 7.56
C CYS A 222 -6.99 6.47 8.94
N LEU A 223 -5.92 7.27 9.03
CA LEU A 223 -5.37 7.75 10.30
C LEU A 223 -6.31 8.76 10.96
N GLY A 224 -6.91 9.66 10.19
CA GLY A 224 -7.89 10.63 10.66
C GLY A 224 -9.13 9.96 11.24
N PHE A 225 -9.62 8.88 10.63
CA PHE A 225 -10.74 8.10 11.14
C PHE A 225 -10.35 7.31 12.40
N ALA A 226 -9.24 6.58 12.39
CA ALA A 226 -8.83 5.75 13.52
C ALA A 226 -8.55 6.59 14.79
N LEU A 227 -7.79 7.69 14.64
CA LEU A 227 -7.54 8.62 15.75
C LEU A 227 -8.78 9.46 16.08
N GLY A 228 -9.58 9.76 15.06
CA GLY A 228 -10.83 10.51 15.14
C GLY A 228 -12.02 9.71 15.66
N ILE A 229 -11.85 8.47 16.11
CA ILE A 229 -12.88 7.70 16.83
C ILE A 229 -12.48 7.49 18.29
N SER A 230 -11.20 7.67 18.61
CA SER A 230 -10.63 7.21 19.87
C SER A 230 -10.84 8.16 21.06
N ARG A 231 -11.54 9.30 20.89
CA ARG A 231 -11.76 10.26 21.98
C ARG A 231 -13.14 10.89 21.88
N GLU A 232 -13.63 11.47 22.98
CA GLU A 232 -15.03 11.92 23.10
C GLU A 232 -15.50 12.99 22.10
N ASN A 233 -14.62 13.66 21.35
CA ASN A 233 -14.99 14.72 20.42
C ASN A 233 -14.17 14.73 19.11
N SER A 234 -14.21 13.63 18.39
CA SER A 234 -13.11 13.22 17.50
C SER A 234 -13.41 13.26 15.99
N MET A 235 -14.63 13.60 15.57
CA MET A 235 -14.95 13.86 14.15
C MET A 235 -14.13 15.02 13.56
N PHE A 236 -13.60 15.87 14.43
CA PHE A 236 -12.68 16.95 14.06
C PHE A 236 -11.42 16.44 13.37
N LEU A 237 -10.73 15.43 13.91
CA LEU A 237 -9.43 14.98 13.38
C LEU A 237 -9.56 14.37 11.99
N LEU A 238 -10.67 13.67 11.72
CA LEU A 238 -10.95 13.10 10.41
C LEU A 238 -11.00 14.19 9.34
N GLY A 239 -11.81 15.24 9.58
CA GLY A 239 -11.92 16.37 8.66
C GLY A 239 -10.63 17.15 8.53
N ALA A 240 -9.95 17.40 9.65
CA ALA A 240 -8.73 18.19 9.68
C ALA A 240 -7.58 17.50 8.94
N TYR A 241 -7.31 16.21 9.18
CA TYR A 241 -6.24 15.50 8.48
C TYR A 241 -6.54 15.29 7.00
N ALA A 242 -7.79 14.97 6.64
CA ALA A 242 -8.17 14.78 5.25
C ALA A 242 -8.03 16.07 4.43
N PHE A 243 -8.52 17.19 4.96
CA PHE A 243 -8.40 18.48 4.28
C PHE A 243 -6.95 18.97 4.25
N SER A 244 -6.21 18.84 5.35
CA SER A 244 -4.82 19.26 5.42
C SER A 244 -3.94 18.46 4.45
N ALA A 245 -4.22 17.17 4.26
CA ALA A 245 -3.57 16.35 3.25
C ALA A 245 -3.89 16.79 1.82
N LEU A 246 -5.15 17.18 1.54
CA LEU A 246 -5.57 17.66 0.24
C LEU A 246 -4.88 18.99 -0.12
N VAL A 247 -4.87 19.96 0.80
CA VAL A 247 -4.19 21.25 0.59
C VAL A 247 -2.69 21.02 0.37
N SER A 248 -2.07 20.15 1.16
CA SER A 248 -0.64 19.86 1.03
C SER A 248 -0.27 19.11 -0.25
N SER A 249 -1.22 18.35 -0.82
CA SER A 249 -1.04 17.68 -2.10
C SER A 249 -0.90 18.67 -3.28
N LEU A 250 -1.47 19.88 -3.16
CA LEU A 250 -1.34 20.95 -4.16
C LEU A 250 0.09 21.53 -4.21
N PHE A 251 0.80 21.49 -3.08
CA PHE A 251 2.14 22.07 -2.93
C PHE A 251 3.27 21.04 -3.12
N THR A 252 2.95 19.86 -3.66
CA THR A 252 3.93 18.78 -3.93
C THR A 252 5.09 19.22 -4.82
N SER A 253 4.89 20.23 -5.68
CA SER A 253 5.91 20.81 -6.56
C SER A 253 6.87 21.82 -5.92
N ILE A 254 6.54 22.41 -4.76
CA ILE A 254 7.18 23.67 -4.30
C ILE A 254 8.32 23.47 -3.28
N SER A 255 8.35 22.35 -2.53
CA SER A 255 9.45 21.86 -1.65
C SER A 255 8.86 21.15 -0.41
N SER A 256 9.68 20.47 0.39
CA SER A 256 9.27 19.81 1.64
C SER A 256 8.73 20.83 2.66
N LEU A 257 9.33 22.02 2.69
CA LEU A 257 8.89 23.16 3.48
C LEU A 257 7.46 23.58 3.15
N GLY A 258 7.12 23.67 1.86
CA GLY A 258 5.79 24.06 1.41
C GLY A 258 4.69 23.13 1.93
N ILE A 259 4.93 21.81 1.88
CA ILE A 259 4.00 20.78 2.34
C ILE A 259 3.81 20.85 3.86
N GLY A 260 4.87 21.04 4.63
CA GLY A 260 4.79 21.14 6.09
C GLY A 260 4.06 22.40 6.56
N ILE A 261 4.31 23.54 5.91
CA ILE A 261 3.65 24.82 6.21
C ILE A 261 2.17 24.75 5.83
N SER A 262 1.84 24.22 4.64
CA SER A 262 0.45 24.10 4.20
C SER A 262 -0.37 23.20 5.12
N PHE A 263 0.20 22.08 5.58
CA PHE A 263 -0.45 21.16 6.51
C PHE A 263 -0.70 21.82 7.87
N SER A 264 0.31 22.52 8.40
CA SER A 264 0.18 23.21 9.69
C SER A 264 -0.84 24.35 9.64
N LEU A 265 -0.85 25.14 8.55
CA LEU A 265 -1.78 26.26 8.37
C LEU A 265 -3.24 25.79 8.25
N SER A 266 -3.46 24.72 7.49
CA SER A 266 -4.79 24.10 7.39
C SER A 266 -5.25 23.52 8.73
N MET A 267 -4.35 22.94 9.52
CA MET A 267 -4.66 22.48 10.87
C MET A 267 -5.04 23.64 11.82
N VAL A 268 -4.38 24.80 11.71
CA VAL A 268 -4.74 26.01 12.46
C VAL A 268 -6.15 26.48 12.11
N PHE A 269 -6.49 26.52 10.82
CA PHE A 269 -7.83 26.90 10.37
C PHE A 269 -8.91 26.00 10.96
N PHE A 270 -8.70 24.68 10.87
CA PHE A 270 -9.59 23.68 11.46
C PHE A 270 -9.69 23.84 12.98
N SER A 271 -8.56 24.08 13.64
CA SER A 271 -8.51 24.25 15.09
C SER A 271 -9.39 25.40 15.59
N VAL A 272 -9.35 26.54 14.88
CA VAL A 272 -10.19 27.71 15.14
C VAL A 272 -11.67 27.40 14.88
N ALA A 273 -11.99 26.68 13.80
CA ALA A 273 -13.36 26.34 13.45
C ALA A 273 -14.03 25.40 14.47
N ALA A 274 -13.28 24.47 15.05
CA ALA A 274 -13.82 23.48 15.98
C ALA A 274 -14.01 24.01 17.41
N ASN A 275 -13.29 25.07 17.80
CA ASN A 275 -13.39 25.75 19.10
C ASN A 275 -13.40 24.81 20.33
N MET A 276 -12.55 23.77 20.34
CA MET A 276 -12.53 22.72 21.38
C MET A 276 -11.48 22.95 22.48
N GLY A 277 -11.16 24.21 22.81
CA GLY A 277 -10.23 24.55 23.90
C GLY A 277 -8.82 23.98 23.74
N SER A 278 -8.28 23.38 24.82
CA SER A 278 -6.88 22.92 24.91
C SER A 278 -6.53 21.77 23.95
N PHE A 279 -7.48 20.91 23.62
CA PHE A 279 -7.27 19.77 22.71
C PHE A 279 -6.90 20.22 21.29
N SER A 280 -7.57 21.27 20.81
CA SER A 280 -7.39 21.81 19.46
C SER A 280 -5.99 22.43 19.31
N ILE A 281 -5.54 23.15 20.33
CA ILE A 281 -4.20 23.76 20.39
C ILE A 281 -3.10 22.68 20.41
N CYS A 282 -3.30 21.59 21.17
CA CYS A 282 -2.35 20.48 21.19
C CYS A 282 -2.22 19.82 19.82
N CYS A 283 -3.34 19.63 19.10
CA CYS A 283 -3.34 19.07 17.74
C CYS A 283 -2.57 19.94 16.74
N VAL A 284 -2.66 21.28 16.86
CA VAL A 284 -1.87 22.21 16.05
C VAL A 284 -0.39 22.05 16.36
N ILE A 285 0.00 22.03 17.64
CA ILE A 285 1.39 21.86 18.06
C ILE A 285 1.96 20.53 17.53
N GLU A 286 1.19 19.44 17.62
CA GLU A 286 1.57 18.13 17.07
C GLU A 286 1.80 18.18 15.55
N SER A 287 0.94 18.90 14.82
CA SER A 287 1.07 19.05 13.37
C SER A 287 2.32 19.86 12.97
N VAL A 288 2.64 20.90 13.73
CA VAL A 288 3.85 21.72 13.54
C VAL A 288 5.11 20.89 13.82
N ILE A 289 5.12 20.10 14.90
CA ILE A 289 6.23 19.20 15.21
C ILE A 289 6.41 18.17 14.09
N GLY A 290 5.32 17.55 13.60
CA GLY A 290 5.38 16.62 12.48
C GLY A 290 5.93 17.26 11.19
N GLY A 291 5.51 18.49 10.89
CA GLY A 291 6.02 19.28 9.76
C GLY A 291 7.51 19.60 9.88
N ILE A 292 7.97 20.03 11.05
CA ILE A 292 9.38 20.31 11.33
C ILE A 292 10.23 19.05 11.19
N ILE A 293 9.76 17.91 11.72
CA ILE A 293 10.49 16.63 11.60
C ILE A 293 10.64 16.23 10.13
N MET A 294 9.61 16.44 9.31
CA MET A 294 9.65 16.13 7.88
C MET A 294 10.66 17.00 7.13
N VAL A 295 10.81 18.27 7.52
CA VAL A 295 11.80 19.20 6.93
C VAL A 295 13.23 18.84 7.33
N ILE A 296 13.44 18.38 8.56
CA ILE A 296 14.75 18.00 9.10
C ILE A 296 15.18 16.59 8.63
N LEU A 297 14.29 15.84 7.96
CA LEU A 297 14.55 14.46 7.58
C LEU A 297 15.77 14.38 6.63
N PRO A 298 16.81 13.59 6.98
CA PRO A 298 18.06 13.55 6.22
C PRO A 298 17.86 12.92 4.83
N GLU A 299 18.61 13.42 3.86
CA GLU A 299 18.54 13.01 2.44
C GLU A 299 18.73 11.50 2.25
N VAL A 300 19.56 10.85 3.09
CA VAL A 300 19.77 9.39 3.05
C VAL A 300 18.51 8.57 3.37
N ILE A 301 17.62 9.07 4.22
CA ILE A 301 16.34 8.41 4.54
C ILE A 301 15.34 8.70 3.42
N THR A 302 15.35 9.94 2.91
CA THR A 302 14.57 10.38 1.76
C THR A 302 14.85 9.50 0.53
N ASP A 303 16.11 9.24 0.20
CA ASP A 303 16.48 8.41 -0.96
C ASP A 303 16.01 6.97 -0.79
N LYS A 304 16.17 6.37 0.40
CA LYS A 304 15.67 5.02 0.69
C LYS A 304 14.14 4.92 0.62
N ILE A 305 13.44 5.98 1.04
CA ILE A 305 11.97 6.04 0.95
C ILE A 305 11.55 6.23 -0.51
N SER A 306 12.23 7.10 -1.26
CA SER A 306 12.01 7.27 -2.70
C SER A 306 12.20 5.96 -3.44
N ASP A 307 13.32 5.27 -3.21
CA ASP A 307 13.58 3.93 -3.76
C ASP A 307 12.49 2.94 -3.36
N PHE A 308 11.99 2.96 -2.13
CA PHE A 308 10.90 2.09 -1.71
C PHE A 308 9.59 2.35 -2.49
N PHE A 309 9.28 3.62 -2.78
CA PHE A 309 8.11 4.01 -3.56
C PHE A 309 8.31 3.83 -5.09
N GLU A 310 9.53 4.01 -5.60
CA GLU A 310 9.90 3.95 -7.02
C GLU A 310 10.33 2.56 -7.51
N SER A 311 10.88 1.67 -6.67
CA SER A 311 11.41 0.33 -7.03
C SER A 311 10.36 -0.72 -7.52
N GLY A 312 9.15 -0.27 -7.81
CA GLY A 312 8.17 -1.02 -8.61
C GLY A 312 7.74 -0.32 -9.91
N ALA A 313 8.40 0.77 -10.30
CA ALA A 313 8.37 1.35 -11.64
C ALA A 313 9.35 0.65 -12.59
N ASP A 314 10.31 -0.12 -12.07
CA ASP A 314 11.20 -1.01 -12.84
C ASP A 314 10.49 -2.28 -13.35
N ILE A 315 9.19 -2.20 -13.64
CA ILE A 315 8.65 -3.05 -14.71
C ILE A 315 9.11 -2.31 -15.95
N ALA A 316 10.30 -2.67 -16.43
CA ALA A 316 10.88 -2.10 -17.63
C ALA A 316 9.76 -1.93 -18.65
N PRO A 317 9.54 -0.72 -19.18
CA PRO A 317 8.75 -0.61 -20.38
C PRO A 317 9.60 -1.33 -21.43
N ASP A 318 9.31 -2.58 -21.73
CA ASP A 318 9.94 -3.29 -22.87
C ASP A 318 9.60 -2.55 -24.19
N GLY A 319 8.59 -1.67 -24.15
CA GLY A 319 8.34 -0.63 -25.15
C GLY A 319 9.45 0.43 -25.29
N SER A 320 10.31 0.64 -24.29
CA SER A 320 11.44 1.59 -24.33
C SER A 320 12.53 1.13 -25.29
N LEU A 321 12.84 -0.16 -25.34
CA LEU A 321 13.83 -0.70 -26.27
C LEU A 321 13.35 -0.54 -27.72
N ARG A 322 12.06 -0.83 -27.95
CA ARG A 322 11.41 -0.69 -29.26
C ARG A 322 11.26 0.77 -29.67
N GLN A 323 10.78 1.65 -28.79
CA GLN A 323 10.73 3.09 -29.05
C GLN A 323 12.13 3.65 -29.32
N SER A 324 13.15 3.23 -28.56
CA SER A 324 14.54 3.57 -28.85
C SER A 324 15.00 3.07 -30.23
N LEU A 325 14.55 1.89 -30.66
CA LEU A 325 14.88 1.34 -31.97
C LEU A 325 14.16 2.08 -33.10
N VAL A 326 12.87 2.38 -32.96
CA VAL A 326 12.07 3.19 -33.89
C VAL A 326 12.66 4.59 -34.05
N VAL A 327 13.05 5.24 -32.95
CA VAL A 327 13.70 6.57 -32.98
C VAL A 327 15.03 6.52 -33.73
N ARG A 328 15.85 5.48 -33.51
CA ARG A 328 17.12 5.31 -34.22
C ARG A 328 16.93 5.01 -35.71
N LEU A 329 15.93 4.20 -36.08
CA LEU A 329 15.60 3.92 -37.48
C LEU A 329 15.09 5.17 -38.20
N ARG A 330 14.20 5.97 -37.58
CA ARG A 330 13.76 7.26 -38.14
C ARG A 330 14.90 8.25 -38.29
N PHE A 331 15.81 8.29 -37.31
CA PHE A 331 17.00 9.13 -37.40
C PHE A 331 17.92 8.70 -38.54
N ALA A 332 18.16 7.39 -38.69
CA ALA A 332 18.96 6.85 -39.79
C ALA A 332 18.33 7.09 -41.16
N SER A 333 17.01 6.90 -41.28
CA SER A 333 16.22 7.23 -42.47
C SER A 333 16.38 8.71 -42.83
N SER A 334 16.09 9.62 -41.90
CA SER A 334 16.23 11.06 -42.12
C SER A 334 17.65 11.48 -42.50
N ALA A 335 18.69 10.88 -41.90
CA ALA A 335 20.08 11.18 -42.24
C ALA A 335 20.43 10.70 -43.66
N LEU A 336 19.95 9.54 -44.09
CA LEU A 336 20.19 9.01 -45.43
C LEU A 336 19.43 9.78 -46.52
N ALA A 337 18.22 10.27 -46.22
CA ALA A 337 17.51 11.19 -47.10
C ALA A 337 18.31 12.49 -47.34
N GLN A 338 18.85 13.08 -46.27
CA GLN A 338 19.70 14.28 -46.37
C GLN A 338 21.01 14.02 -47.14
N VAL A 339 21.61 12.83 -46.98
CA VAL A 339 22.80 12.43 -47.75
C VAL A 339 22.46 12.30 -49.23
N SER A 340 21.32 11.68 -49.57
CA SER A 340 20.84 11.59 -50.95
C SER A 340 20.67 12.97 -51.57
N GLU A 341 20.02 13.90 -50.86
CA GLU A 341 19.81 15.28 -51.31
C GLU A 341 21.15 16.01 -51.51
N SER A 342 22.07 15.90 -50.54
CA SER A 342 23.41 16.50 -50.63
C SER A 342 24.23 15.96 -51.82
N VAL A 343 24.13 14.67 -52.12
CA VAL A 343 24.81 14.07 -53.30
C VAL A 343 24.20 14.57 -54.60
N ARG A 344 22.88 14.80 -54.62
CA ARG A 344 22.16 15.38 -55.76
C ARG A 344 22.56 16.84 -55.99
N ASP A 345 22.66 17.63 -54.93
CA ASP A 345 23.11 19.03 -54.96
C ASP A 345 24.56 19.14 -55.44
N VAL A 346 25.46 18.30 -54.90
CA VAL A 346 26.87 18.26 -55.32
C VAL A 346 27.00 17.87 -56.79
N ARG A 347 26.17 16.93 -57.28
CA ARG A 347 26.12 16.59 -58.69
C ARG A 347 25.69 17.78 -59.54
N GLU A 348 24.61 18.46 -59.16
CA GLU A 348 24.10 19.62 -59.90
C GLU A 348 25.17 20.73 -59.98
N LYS A 349 25.80 21.07 -58.85
CA LYS A 349 26.87 22.06 -58.78
C LYS A 349 28.08 21.73 -59.64
N ILE A 350 28.47 20.46 -59.74
CA ILE A 350 29.64 20.05 -60.54
C ILE A 350 29.27 19.92 -62.02
N ASN A 351 28.03 19.57 -62.35
CA ASN A 351 27.53 19.57 -63.72
C ASN A 351 27.47 21.01 -64.30
N GLU A 352 27.09 21.99 -63.48
CA GLU A 352 27.19 23.43 -63.82
C GLU A 352 28.64 23.87 -64.12
N LEU A 353 29.63 23.24 -63.47
CA LEU A 353 31.06 23.54 -63.65
C LEU A 353 31.68 22.86 -64.90
N GLY A 354 30.91 22.07 -65.66
CA GLY A 354 31.31 21.47 -66.93
C GLY A 354 32.50 20.48 -66.83
N ARG A 355 32.72 19.88 -65.66
CA ARG A 355 33.99 19.21 -65.31
C ARG A 355 33.94 17.68 -65.19
N ILE A 356 32.91 17.00 -65.67
CA ILE A 356 32.74 15.55 -65.43
C ILE A 356 32.48 14.77 -66.71
N GLU A 357 33.10 13.59 -66.81
CA GLU A 357 32.73 12.55 -67.78
C GLU A 357 31.31 12.02 -67.48
N PRO A 358 30.45 11.84 -68.49
CA PRO A 358 29.03 11.48 -68.29
C PRO A 358 28.82 10.25 -67.38
N MET A 359 29.75 9.30 -67.38
CA MET A 359 29.72 8.09 -66.57
C MET A 359 29.80 8.36 -65.05
N GLU A 360 30.61 9.33 -64.60
CA GLU A 360 30.71 9.65 -63.15
C GLU A 360 29.48 10.39 -62.62
N SER A 361 28.82 11.19 -63.46
CA SER A 361 27.56 11.86 -63.13
C SER A 361 26.42 10.86 -62.96
N GLU A 362 26.39 9.85 -63.82
CA GLU A 362 25.44 8.74 -63.76
C GLU A 362 25.68 7.89 -62.49
N LEU A 363 26.93 7.59 -62.15
CA LEU A 363 27.28 6.86 -60.93
C LEU A 363 26.79 7.57 -59.66
N ARG A 364 26.90 8.90 -59.60
CA ARG A 364 26.42 9.71 -58.46
C ARG A 364 24.90 9.76 -58.38
N MET A 365 24.21 9.75 -59.52
CA MET A 365 22.75 9.68 -59.57
C MET A 365 22.26 8.33 -59.01
N VAL A 366 22.88 7.24 -59.45
CA VAL A 366 22.60 5.90 -58.92
C VAL A 366 22.88 5.85 -57.42
N ALA A 367 23.99 6.43 -56.93
CA ALA A 367 24.29 6.47 -55.51
C ALA A 367 23.24 7.25 -54.68
N ALA A 368 22.78 8.41 -55.18
CA ALA A 368 21.73 9.18 -54.52
C ALA A 368 20.41 8.39 -54.44
N ASP A 369 19.98 7.79 -55.54
CA ASP A 369 18.75 6.99 -55.58
C ASP A 369 18.84 5.75 -54.67
N GLN A 370 20.02 5.15 -54.52
CA GLN A 370 20.26 4.07 -53.55
C GLN A 370 20.13 4.56 -52.10
N PHE A 371 20.72 5.71 -51.74
CA PHE A 371 20.57 6.29 -50.40
C PHE A 371 19.12 6.66 -50.08
N PHE A 372 18.39 7.19 -51.07
CA PHE A 372 16.97 7.49 -50.94
C PHE A 372 16.14 6.21 -50.73
N SER A 373 16.40 5.17 -51.51
CA SER A 373 15.70 3.88 -51.37
C SER A 373 15.95 3.22 -50.01
N ILE A 374 17.18 3.30 -49.48
CA ILE A 374 17.51 2.78 -48.14
C ILE A 374 16.81 3.61 -47.05
N SER A 375 16.77 4.94 -47.22
CA SER A 375 16.03 5.82 -46.31
C SER A 375 14.55 5.44 -46.24
N ASP A 376 13.91 5.20 -47.39
CA ASP A 376 12.50 4.85 -47.49
C ASP A 376 12.23 3.49 -46.81
N MET A 377 13.05 2.48 -47.11
CA MET A 377 12.96 1.17 -46.45
C MET A 377 13.13 1.26 -44.92
N LEU A 378 14.02 2.12 -44.41
CA LEU A 378 14.19 2.32 -42.97
C LEU A 378 13.01 3.06 -42.35
N GLY A 379 12.36 3.96 -43.09
CA GLY A 379 11.13 4.64 -42.69
C GLY A 379 9.97 3.66 -42.58
N ASP A 380 9.80 2.80 -43.59
CA ASP A 380 8.80 1.73 -43.60
C ASP A 380 9.01 0.73 -42.46
N LEU A 381 10.27 0.31 -42.24
CA LEU A 381 10.62 -0.58 -41.14
C LEU A 381 10.30 0.06 -39.79
N ALA A 382 10.57 1.36 -39.62
CA ALA A 382 10.23 2.10 -38.40
C ALA A 382 8.71 2.21 -38.19
N PHE A 383 7.94 2.33 -39.26
CA PHE A 383 6.48 2.36 -39.22
C PHE A 383 5.90 0.98 -38.89
N GLU A 384 6.40 -0.08 -39.51
CA GLU A 384 5.99 -1.45 -39.20
C GLU A 384 6.36 -1.83 -37.75
N PHE A 385 7.54 -1.43 -37.29
CA PHE A 385 7.90 -1.52 -35.88
C PHE A 385 7.15 -0.54 -34.98
N ASP A 386 6.31 0.37 -35.44
CA ASP A 386 5.42 1.15 -34.56
C ASP A 386 4.05 0.46 -34.44
N ASP A 387 3.60 -0.17 -35.52
CA ASP A 387 2.25 -0.72 -35.68
C ASP A 387 2.11 -2.23 -35.39
N ALA A 388 3.22 -2.99 -35.33
CA ALA A 388 3.17 -4.46 -35.27
C ALA A 388 2.58 -5.05 -33.98
N GLU A 389 2.82 -4.45 -32.81
CA GLU A 389 2.41 -5.02 -31.53
C GLU A 389 2.00 -3.94 -30.52
N ILE A 390 0.83 -4.06 -29.89
CA ILE A 390 0.38 -3.14 -28.85
C ILE A 390 0.39 -3.89 -27.52
N PHE A 391 1.07 -3.33 -26.52
CA PHE A 391 1.05 -3.89 -25.17
C PHE A 391 -0.22 -3.46 -24.43
N ASP A 392 -1.11 -4.42 -24.14
CA ASP A 392 -2.33 -4.16 -23.37
C ASP A 392 -2.08 -4.31 -21.86
N PHE A 393 -1.67 -3.20 -21.24
CA PHE A 393 -1.44 -3.11 -19.79
C PHE A 393 -2.69 -3.40 -18.95
N LYS A 394 -3.89 -3.13 -19.49
CA LYS A 394 -5.16 -3.34 -18.77
C LYS A 394 -5.47 -4.83 -18.66
N SER A 395 -5.25 -5.58 -19.73
CA SER A 395 -5.41 -7.04 -19.73
C SER A 395 -4.29 -7.72 -18.92
N ALA A 396 -3.05 -7.23 -18.99
CA ALA A 396 -1.96 -7.73 -18.15
C ALA A 396 -2.27 -7.58 -16.65
N GLY A 397 -2.83 -6.43 -16.26
CA GLY A 397 -3.27 -6.19 -14.89
C GLY A 397 -4.40 -7.12 -14.42
N LYS A 398 -5.34 -7.45 -15.32
CA LYS A 398 -6.41 -8.42 -15.01
C LYS A 398 -5.85 -9.83 -14.82
N ILE A 399 -4.96 -10.28 -15.71
CA ILE A 399 -4.33 -11.61 -15.62
C ILE A 399 -3.50 -11.73 -14.35
N ARG A 400 -2.76 -10.68 -13.97
CA ARG A 400 -2.03 -10.65 -12.69
C ARG A 400 -2.95 -10.87 -11.48
N ARG A 401 -4.14 -10.27 -11.50
CA ARG A 401 -5.14 -10.44 -10.42
C ARG A 401 -5.66 -11.87 -10.38
N MET A 402 -6.03 -12.42 -11.53
CA MET A 402 -6.49 -13.81 -11.64
C MET A 402 -5.44 -14.80 -11.13
N LEU A 403 -4.17 -14.66 -11.55
CA LEU A 403 -3.08 -15.52 -11.07
C LEU A 403 -2.83 -15.37 -9.56
N GLY A 404 -3.04 -14.16 -9.02
CA GLY A 404 -2.95 -13.90 -7.59
C GLY A 404 -3.98 -14.67 -6.75
N GLU A 405 -5.16 -14.98 -7.30
CA GLU A 405 -6.17 -15.82 -6.62
C GLU A 405 -5.73 -17.28 -6.47
N TYR A 406 -4.82 -17.73 -7.34
CA TYR A 406 -4.26 -19.08 -7.33
C TYR A 406 -2.87 -19.17 -6.66
N ASP A 407 -2.47 -18.15 -5.91
CA ASP A 407 -1.12 -18.03 -5.29
C ASP A 407 0.05 -18.08 -6.30
N ILE A 408 -0.21 -17.77 -7.59
CA ILE A 408 0.81 -17.71 -8.65
C ILE A 408 1.21 -16.26 -8.85
N TYR A 409 2.48 -15.97 -8.61
CA TYR A 409 3.03 -14.62 -8.67
C TYR A 409 4.14 -14.57 -9.72
N PRO A 410 3.81 -14.19 -10.98
CA PRO A 410 4.80 -14.07 -12.03
C PRO A 410 5.67 -12.83 -11.83
N GLU A 411 6.95 -12.97 -12.17
CA GLU A 411 7.93 -11.89 -12.17
C GLU A 411 7.59 -10.84 -13.23
N ASN A 412 7.16 -11.29 -14.41
CA ASN A 412 6.69 -10.41 -15.48
C ASN A 412 5.45 -10.99 -16.19
N ILE A 413 4.54 -10.11 -16.62
CA ILE A 413 3.41 -10.46 -17.47
C ILE A 413 3.36 -9.43 -18.60
N SER A 414 3.54 -9.90 -19.83
CA SER A 414 3.31 -9.10 -21.04
C SER A 414 2.07 -9.64 -21.76
N VAL A 415 1.15 -8.74 -22.08
CA VAL A 415 0.03 -9.02 -22.97
C VAL A 415 0.26 -8.21 -24.23
N ILE A 416 0.45 -8.94 -25.32
CA ILE A 416 0.83 -8.39 -26.61
C ILE A 416 -0.34 -8.63 -27.55
N VAL A 417 -0.87 -7.58 -28.13
CA VAL A 417 -1.92 -7.63 -29.15
C VAL A 417 -1.27 -7.31 -30.49
N ASP A 418 -1.28 -8.28 -31.39
CA ASP A 418 -0.79 -8.13 -32.75
C ASP A 418 -1.79 -7.30 -33.60
N LYS A 419 -1.35 -6.77 -34.75
CA LYS A 419 -2.17 -6.00 -35.71
C LYS A 419 -3.42 -6.71 -36.23
N PHE A 420 -3.48 -8.04 -36.06
CA PHE A 420 -4.64 -8.88 -36.40
C PHE A 420 -5.56 -9.18 -35.20
N ASP A 421 -5.47 -8.39 -34.13
CA ASP A 421 -6.22 -8.56 -32.88
C ASP A 421 -5.99 -9.93 -32.21
N ARG A 422 -4.81 -10.51 -32.45
CA ARG A 422 -4.39 -11.76 -31.82
C ARG A 422 -3.64 -11.44 -30.54
N MET A 423 -4.16 -11.93 -29.42
CA MET A 423 -3.55 -11.72 -28.11
C MET A 423 -2.58 -12.86 -27.77
N ARG A 424 -1.32 -12.50 -27.53
CA ARG A 424 -0.29 -13.36 -26.94
C ARG A 424 -0.04 -12.93 -25.50
N ILE A 425 -0.01 -13.89 -24.59
CA ILE A 425 0.24 -13.65 -23.17
C ILE A 425 1.52 -14.38 -22.81
N GLU A 426 2.54 -13.65 -22.37
CA GLU A 426 3.78 -14.25 -21.87
C GLU A 426 3.89 -14.00 -20.37
N ILE A 427 4.10 -15.09 -19.62
CA ILE A 427 4.13 -15.07 -18.16
C ILE A 427 5.49 -15.63 -17.74
N LEU A 428 6.35 -14.76 -17.21
CA LEU A 428 7.62 -15.17 -16.64
C LEU A 428 7.40 -15.48 -15.15
N ALA A 429 7.60 -16.74 -14.76
CA ALA A 429 7.51 -17.18 -13.37
C ALA A 429 8.81 -17.83 -12.89
N SER A 430 9.14 -17.64 -11.61
CA SER A 430 10.30 -18.29 -10.99
C SER A 430 10.10 -19.81 -10.95
N SER A 431 11.15 -20.60 -11.22
CA SER A 431 11.07 -22.09 -11.31
C SER A 431 10.53 -22.82 -10.07
N LYS A 432 10.29 -22.11 -8.96
CA LYS A 432 9.73 -22.62 -7.69
C LYS A 432 8.28 -22.19 -7.43
N THR A 433 7.55 -21.67 -8.41
CA THR A 433 6.13 -21.35 -8.25
C THR A 433 5.29 -22.63 -8.19
N ASN A 434 4.89 -23.00 -6.98
CA ASN A 434 3.88 -24.03 -6.74
C ASN A 434 2.56 -23.57 -7.38
N GLY A 435 1.98 -24.37 -8.28
CA GLY A 435 0.66 -24.08 -8.89
C GLY A 435 0.61 -24.24 -10.40
N LEU A 436 1.75 -24.12 -11.10
CA LEU A 436 1.83 -24.29 -12.57
C LEU A 436 1.52 -25.72 -13.05
N ASP A 437 1.68 -26.72 -12.18
CA ASP A 437 1.41 -28.13 -12.52
C ASP A 437 -0.08 -28.50 -12.44
N SER A 438 -0.95 -27.56 -12.05
CA SER A 438 -2.39 -27.82 -11.89
C SER A 438 -3.14 -27.48 -13.18
N PRO A 439 -3.83 -28.44 -13.82
CA PRO A 439 -4.50 -28.27 -15.11
C PRO A 439 -5.81 -27.46 -15.04
N LYS A 440 -5.99 -26.63 -14.00
CA LYS A 440 -7.19 -25.80 -13.75
C LYS A 440 -6.98 -24.32 -14.07
N ILE A 441 -5.81 -23.96 -14.63
CA ILE A 441 -5.44 -22.61 -15.05
C ILE A 441 -5.69 -22.47 -16.55
#